data_AF-A0A0E4FW04-F1
#
_entry.id   AF-A0A0E4FW04-F1
#
_cell.length_a   1.000
_cell.length_b   1.000
_cell.length_c   1.000
_cell.angle_alpha   90.00
_cell.angle_beta   90.00
_cell.angle_gamma   90.00
#
_symmetry.space_group_name_H-M   'P 1'
#
loop_
_entity.id
_entity.type
_entity.pdbx_description
1 polymer ?
#
loop_
_entity_poly.entity_id
_entity_poly.type
_entity_poly.pdbx_seq_one_letter_code
_entity_poly.pdbx_strand_id
1 'polypeptide(L)'
;MAGREFGGQPELWQFGRRELLAKGWLEPRDLAWQPDPELRAAGGNDWTAAKNSGWSTIQAEIAELQQLMQDDRDRYLAEIDLQADNGPDYIVAFLGAHTGRYPWTIELINCGLSIGNIAYSFYKAAFKRVRPSFLCPGLAPPFGPPGHPSFTSGHSFLAHLMGLLLLEIPGIQSRYGFFPTPNTGAPGGAVPFVAGPIAVAISRANPAVVSWPGNTLRADDPVCFDLPQQLSSAINPGQIYYVLASGLVPNTSFRFSTRIAGPPVDTSADATQTYVIPQNPLPAGGAFNSPLMWLSQRIAKNRERLGVHYSSDTTGSRHLAAAICYSLFHEADPQKRIVCPMLETVKKRAEAEWPA
;
A
#
# COMPACT_ATOMS: atom_id res chain seq x y z
N MET A 1 8.23 24.44 6.57
CA MET A 1 9.34 24.40 5.59
C MET A 1 9.49 23.02 4.93
N ALA A 2 9.39 21.92 5.67
CA ALA A 2 9.51 20.55 5.12
C ALA A 2 8.64 20.29 3.87
N GLY A 3 7.36 20.68 3.88
CA GLY A 3 6.52 20.53 2.68
C GLY A 3 6.98 21.35 1.47
N ARG A 4 7.60 22.52 1.67
CA ARG A 4 8.17 23.33 0.58
C ARG A 4 9.41 22.66 -0.01
N GLU A 5 10.27 22.07 0.83
CA GLU A 5 11.46 21.33 0.41
C GLU A 5 11.05 20.09 -0.40
N PHE A 6 10.09 19.31 0.11
CA PHE A 6 9.50 18.17 -0.59
C PHE A 6 8.83 18.57 -1.91
N GLY A 7 7.96 19.59 -1.87
CA GLY A 7 7.22 20.07 -3.03
C GLY A 7 8.10 20.69 -4.12
N GLY A 8 9.31 21.13 -3.77
CA GLY A 8 10.31 21.67 -4.68
C GLY A 8 11.08 20.64 -5.51
N GLN A 9 10.82 19.32 -5.32
CA GLN A 9 11.48 18.21 -6.02
C GLN A 9 10.48 17.32 -6.78
N PRO A 10 9.65 17.90 -7.69
CA PRO A 10 8.58 17.14 -8.36
C PRO A 10 9.08 15.92 -9.14
N GLU A 11 10.28 15.98 -9.71
CA GLU A 11 10.92 14.88 -10.44
C GLU A 11 11.19 13.62 -9.59
N LEU A 12 11.14 13.74 -8.26
CA LEU A 12 11.41 12.63 -7.35
C LEU A 12 10.13 11.96 -6.81
N TRP A 13 8.95 12.51 -7.07
CA TRP A 13 7.70 11.95 -6.54
C TRP A 13 6.45 12.16 -7.41
N GLN A 14 6.41 13.13 -8.33
CA GLN A 14 5.25 13.39 -9.21
C GLN A 14 5.20 12.44 -10.40
N PHE A 15 5.16 11.14 -10.12
CA PHE A 15 5.17 10.09 -11.11
C PHE A 15 3.78 9.79 -11.67
N GLY A 16 3.71 9.45 -12.97
CA GLY A 16 2.53 8.90 -13.61
C GLY A 16 2.34 7.40 -13.30
N ARG A 17 1.20 6.83 -13.71
CA ARG A 17 0.85 5.41 -13.50
C ARG A 17 2.00 4.45 -13.82
N ARG A 18 2.56 4.56 -15.03
CA ARG A 18 3.61 3.64 -15.51
C ARG A 18 4.86 3.70 -14.65
N GLU A 19 5.29 4.89 -14.27
CA GLU A 19 6.46 5.09 -13.42
C GLU A 19 6.22 4.61 -11.99
N LEU A 20 5.02 4.86 -11.43
CA LEU A 20 4.63 4.37 -10.11
C LEU A 20 4.69 2.83 -10.03
N LEU A 21 4.18 2.14 -11.06
CA LEU A 21 4.26 0.68 -11.15
C LEU A 21 5.69 0.20 -11.37
N ALA A 22 6.44 0.83 -12.28
CA ALA A 22 7.83 0.44 -12.58
C ALA A 22 8.78 0.64 -11.38
N LYS A 23 8.52 1.63 -10.52
CA LYS A 23 9.27 1.88 -9.28
C LYS A 23 8.76 1.05 -8.10
N GLY A 24 7.65 0.33 -8.24
CA GLY A 24 6.98 -0.36 -7.13
C GLY A 24 6.29 0.57 -6.12
N TRP A 25 6.17 1.87 -6.40
CA TRP A 25 5.49 2.81 -5.50
C TRP A 25 4.00 2.52 -5.35
N LEU A 26 3.40 1.93 -6.38
CA LEU A 26 2.10 1.28 -6.34
C LEU A 26 2.23 -0.12 -6.89
N GLU A 27 1.36 -1.00 -6.43
CA GLU A 27 1.22 -2.35 -6.96
C GLU A 27 0.10 -2.38 -8.02
N PRO A 28 0.13 -3.31 -8.99
CA PRO A 28 -0.91 -3.41 -10.02
C PRO A 28 -2.34 -3.45 -9.45
N ARG A 29 -2.55 -4.10 -8.31
CA ARG A 29 -3.86 -4.18 -7.63
C ARG A 29 -4.39 -2.84 -7.13
N ASP A 30 -3.51 -1.89 -6.78
CA ASP A 30 -3.93 -0.57 -6.31
C ASP A 30 -4.62 0.23 -7.41
N LEU A 31 -4.33 -0.13 -8.67
CA LEU A 31 -4.79 0.55 -9.87
C LEU A 31 -5.63 -0.35 -10.79
N ALA A 32 -6.05 -1.52 -10.31
CA ALA A 32 -6.85 -2.49 -11.07
C ALA A 32 -8.22 -1.94 -11.47
N TRP A 33 -8.76 -0.98 -10.71
CA TRP A 33 -10.00 -0.26 -11.02
C TRP A 33 -9.92 0.62 -12.27
N GLN A 34 -8.72 0.92 -12.77
CA GLN A 34 -8.51 1.74 -13.96
C GLN A 34 -7.79 0.94 -15.05
N PRO A 35 -8.35 0.86 -16.27
CA PRO A 35 -7.60 0.30 -17.40
C PRO A 35 -6.38 1.16 -17.71
N ASP A 36 -5.32 0.56 -18.25
CA ASP A 36 -4.12 1.30 -18.66
C ASP A 36 -4.47 2.33 -19.75
N PRO A 37 -4.25 3.64 -19.52
CA PRO A 37 -4.48 4.67 -20.53
C PRO A 37 -3.71 4.43 -21.83
N GLU A 38 -2.57 3.74 -21.81
CA GLU A 38 -1.80 3.39 -23.02
C GLU A 38 -2.56 2.40 -23.91
N LEU A 39 -3.34 1.47 -23.34
CA LEU A 39 -4.20 0.55 -24.12
C LEU A 39 -5.29 1.32 -24.88
N ARG A 40 -5.74 2.46 -24.36
CA ARG A 40 -6.71 3.31 -25.07
C ARG A 40 -6.11 3.88 -26.35
N ALA A 41 -4.83 4.24 -26.32
CA ALA A 41 -4.14 4.81 -27.47
C ALA A 41 -3.87 3.74 -28.54
N ALA A 42 -3.66 2.49 -28.14
CA ALA A 42 -3.46 1.36 -29.05
C ALA A 42 -4.77 0.92 -29.76
N GLY A 43 -5.93 1.10 -29.12
CA GLY A 43 -7.24 0.72 -29.66
C GLY A 43 -7.51 -0.80 -29.59
N GLY A 44 -8.67 -1.24 -30.10
CA GLY A 44 -9.03 -2.65 -30.21
C GLY A 44 -9.77 -3.28 -29.02
N ASN A 45 -9.84 -4.62 -29.02
CA ASN A 45 -10.59 -5.41 -28.04
C ASN A 45 -9.97 -5.36 -26.63
N ASP A 46 -8.66 -5.14 -26.55
CA ASP A 46 -7.90 -5.17 -25.29
C ASP A 46 -8.31 -4.02 -24.36
N TRP A 47 -8.56 -2.82 -24.92
CA TRP A 47 -9.10 -1.70 -24.14
C TRP A 47 -10.48 -2.02 -23.56
N THR A 48 -11.33 -2.68 -24.34
CA THR A 48 -12.68 -3.07 -23.89
C THR A 48 -12.61 -4.14 -22.80
N ALA A 49 -11.73 -5.13 -22.96
CA ALA A 49 -11.49 -6.15 -21.95
C ALA A 49 -10.95 -5.54 -20.65
N ALA A 50 -9.96 -4.64 -20.73
CA ALA A 50 -9.40 -3.95 -19.58
C ALA A 50 -10.43 -3.09 -18.84
N LYS A 51 -11.32 -2.40 -19.57
CA LYS A 51 -12.45 -1.67 -18.98
C LYS A 51 -13.39 -2.58 -18.20
N ASN A 52 -13.75 -3.73 -18.78
CA ASN A 52 -14.64 -4.69 -18.12
C ASN A 52 -14.02 -5.26 -16.85
N SER A 53 -12.71 -5.59 -16.89
CA SER A 53 -11.94 -6.03 -15.72
C SER A 53 -11.89 -4.96 -14.61
N GLY A 54 -11.61 -3.71 -14.98
CA GLY A 54 -11.61 -2.59 -14.04
C GLY A 54 -12.98 -2.34 -13.41
N TRP A 55 -14.06 -2.45 -14.20
CA TRP A 55 -15.42 -2.35 -13.69
C TRP A 55 -15.76 -3.49 -12.72
N SER A 56 -15.40 -4.73 -13.04
CA SER A 56 -15.56 -5.88 -12.14
C SER A 56 -14.86 -5.66 -10.80
N THR A 57 -13.66 -5.07 -10.82
CA THR A 57 -12.92 -4.70 -9.60
C THR A 57 -13.68 -3.67 -8.78
N ILE A 58 -14.18 -2.60 -9.41
CA ILE A 58 -14.98 -1.56 -8.74
C ILE A 58 -16.25 -2.16 -8.11
N GLN A 59 -16.95 -3.06 -8.82
CA GLN A 59 -18.15 -3.72 -8.30
C GLN A 59 -17.85 -4.57 -7.07
N ALA A 60 -16.74 -5.33 -7.09
CA ALA A 60 -16.32 -6.13 -5.95
C ALA A 60 -16.00 -5.27 -4.73
N GLU A 61 -15.28 -4.15 -4.90
CA GLU A 61 -14.99 -3.23 -3.80
C GLU A 61 -16.27 -2.55 -3.27
N ILE A 62 -17.23 -2.18 -4.13
CA ILE A 62 -18.53 -1.64 -3.68
C ILE A 62 -19.29 -2.68 -2.83
N ALA A 63 -19.27 -3.96 -3.23
CA ALA A 63 -19.91 -5.01 -2.45
C ALA A 63 -19.27 -5.16 -1.05
N GLU A 64 -17.93 -5.06 -0.95
CA GLU A 64 -17.24 -5.01 0.35
C GLU A 64 -17.70 -3.81 1.19
N LEU A 65 -17.80 -2.62 0.59
CA LEU A 65 -18.25 -1.42 1.31
C LEU A 65 -19.70 -1.54 1.79
N GLN A 66 -20.57 -2.25 1.06
CA GLN A 66 -21.94 -2.52 1.50
C GLN A 66 -21.96 -3.43 2.74
N GLN A 67 -21.09 -4.44 2.79
CA GLN A 67 -20.94 -5.30 3.98
C GLN A 67 -20.43 -4.48 5.17
N LEU A 68 -19.36 -3.70 4.99
CA LEU A 68 -18.83 -2.83 6.06
C LEU A 68 -19.85 -1.79 6.54
N MET A 69 -20.68 -1.29 5.63
CA MET A 69 -21.78 -0.39 5.98
C MET A 69 -22.80 -1.08 6.90
N GLN A 70 -23.19 -2.30 6.57
CA GLN A 70 -24.24 -3.04 7.28
C GLN A 70 -23.75 -3.58 8.63
N ASP A 71 -22.53 -4.09 8.67
CA ASP A 71 -22.02 -4.84 9.82
C ASP A 71 -21.18 -3.99 10.77
N ASP A 72 -20.39 -3.05 10.23
CA ASP A 72 -19.33 -2.36 10.98
C ASP A 72 -19.65 -0.88 11.25
N ARG A 73 -20.30 -0.16 10.32
CA ARG A 73 -20.34 1.31 10.35
C ARG A 73 -20.86 1.86 11.67
N ASP A 74 -22.00 1.39 12.14
CA ASP A 74 -22.63 1.86 13.37
C ASP A 74 -21.69 1.70 14.58
N ARG A 75 -21.08 0.51 14.69
CA ARG A 75 -20.14 0.16 15.76
C ARG A 75 -18.92 1.09 15.84
N TYR A 76 -18.45 1.57 14.70
CA TYR A 76 -17.24 2.41 14.62
C TYR A 76 -17.55 3.89 14.40
N LEU A 77 -18.82 4.30 14.27
CA LEU A 77 -19.18 5.64 13.82
C LEU A 77 -18.63 6.75 14.71
N ALA A 78 -18.70 6.59 16.04
CA ALA A 78 -18.18 7.57 16.99
C ALA A 78 -16.66 7.78 16.85
N GLU A 79 -15.92 6.69 16.60
CA GLU A 79 -14.48 6.78 16.34
C GLU A 79 -14.21 7.42 14.96
N ILE A 80 -14.99 7.04 13.94
CA ILE A 80 -14.86 7.55 12.58
C ILE A 80 -15.06 9.08 12.55
N ASP A 81 -16.04 9.57 13.30
CA ASP A 81 -16.39 10.99 13.46
C ASP A 81 -15.26 11.77 14.12
N LEU A 82 -14.74 11.29 15.26
CA LEU A 82 -13.58 11.90 15.93
C LEU A 82 -12.35 12.00 15.00
N GLN A 83 -12.13 10.98 14.17
CA GLN A 83 -11.00 10.97 13.24
C GLN A 83 -11.22 11.88 12.02
N ALA A 84 -12.44 12.31 11.71
CA ALA A 84 -12.75 13.02 10.46
C ALA A 84 -11.98 14.34 10.35
N ASP A 85 -11.98 15.14 11.42
CA ASP A 85 -11.28 16.43 11.47
C ASP A 85 -9.99 16.38 12.31
N ASN A 86 -9.83 15.39 13.19
CA ASN A 86 -8.73 15.30 14.15
C ASN A 86 -7.86 14.04 13.99
N GLY A 87 -7.68 13.57 12.75
CA GLY A 87 -6.88 12.36 12.47
C GLY A 87 -5.49 12.33 13.13
N PRO A 88 -4.69 13.41 13.09
CA PRO A 88 -3.40 13.48 13.78
C PRO A 88 -3.51 13.39 15.30
N ASP A 89 -4.56 13.95 15.89
CA ASP A 89 -4.76 13.94 17.35
C ASP A 89 -4.93 12.51 17.87
N TYR A 90 -5.47 11.61 17.05
CA TYR A 90 -5.56 10.19 17.37
C TYR A 90 -4.18 9.55 17.55
N ILE A 91 -3.20 9.93 16.71
CA ILE A 91 -1.80 9.48 16.81
C ILE A 91 -1.11 10.15 18.00
N VAL A 92 -1.34 11.45 18.20
CA VAL A 92 -0.79 12.23 19.31
C VAL A 92 -1.24 11.65 20.65
N ALA A 93 -2.54 11.39 20.80
CA ALA A 93 -3.12 10.79 21.99
C ALA A 93 -2.59 9.37 22.23
N PHE A 94 -2.44 8.57 21.17
CA PHE A 94 -1.89 7.22 21.26
C PHE A 94 -0.44 7.19 21.77
N LEU A 95 0.37 8.17 21.37
CA LEU A 95 1.75 8.32 21.86
C LEU A 95 1.84 8.97 23.24
N GLY A 96 0.77 9.62 23.72
CA GLY A 96 0.82 10.50 24.89
C GLY A 96 1.73 11.72 24.67
N ALA A 97 1.85 12.18 23.42
CA ALA A 97 2.63 13.37 23.07
C ALA A 97 1.79 14.64 23.21
N HIS A 98 2.42 15.76 23.55
CA HIS A 98 1.79 17.08 23.54
C HIS A 98 2.85 18.18 23.49
N THR A 99 2.47 19.43 23.23
CA THR A 99 3.43 20.53 23.07
C THR A 99 4.27 20.81 24.32
N GLY A 100 3.74 20.52 25.52
CA GLY A 100 4.48 20.59 26.78
C GLY A 100 5.43 19.40 27.04
N ARG A 101 5.24 18.28 26.34
CA ARG A 101 6.03 17.04 26.49
C ARG A 101 6.07 16.35 25.13
N TYR A 102 7.25 16.40 24.51
CA TYR A 102 7.52 15.97 23.14
C TYR A 102 7.19 16.98 22.03
N PRO A 103 7.55 18.28 22.16
CA PRO A 103 7.29 19.30 21.13
C PRO A 103 7.90 18.99 19.76
N TRP A 104 9.07 18.35 19.68
CA TRP A 104 9.69 17.99 18.40
C TRP A 104 9.02 16.80 17.75
N THR A 105 8.45 15.88 18.55
CA THR A 105 7.58 14.82 18.04
C THR A 105 6.30 15.39 17.43
N ILE A 106 5.70 16.42 18.05
CA ILE A 106 4.58 17.16 17.46
C ILE A 106 5.01 17.87 16.16
N GLU A 107 6.20 18.48 16.14
CA GLU A 107 6.68 19.13 14.93
C GLU A 107 7.01 18.13 13.80
N LEU A 108 7.43 16.90 14.14
CA LEU A 108 7.61 15.83 13.15
C LEU A 108 6.26 15.43 12.53
N ILE A 109 5.21 15.34 13.33
CA ILE A 109 3.83 15.13 12.87
C ILE A 109 3.40 16.27 11.93
N ASN A 110 3.67 17.53 12.30
CA ASN A 110 3.39 18.69 11.44
C ASN A 110 4.16 18.64 10.11
N CYS A 111 5.41 18.18 10.12
CA CYS A 111 6.19 17.96 8.90
C CYS A 111 5.52 16.89 8.00
N GLY A 112 5.10 15.78 8.60
CA GLY A 112 4.34 14.72 7.91
C GLY A 112 3.03 15.22 7.30
N LEU A 113 2.27 16.04 8.03
CA LEU A 113 1.06 16.72 7.54
C LEU A 113 1.35 17.61 6.34
N SER A 114 2.40 18.44 6.44
CA SER A 114 2.78 19.38 5.38
C SER A 114 3.21 18.64 4.09
N ILE A 115 4.02 17.59 4.21
CA ILE A 115 4.45 16.76 3.08
C ILE A 115 3.27 16.00 2.50
N GLY A 116 2.48 15.36 3.35
CA GLY A 116 1.40 14.49 2.89
C GLY A 116 0.27 15.24 2.20
N ASN A 117 -0.10 16.43 2.71
CA ASN A 117 -1.11 17.28 2.07
C ASN A 117 -0.73 17.67 0.63
N ILE A 118 0.56 17.86 0.35
CA ILE A 118 1.06 18.12 -1.00
C ILE A 118 0.99 16.85 -1.85
N ALA A 119 1.53 15.74 -1.32
CA ALA A 119 1.64 14.48 -2.06
C ALA A 119 0.28 13.89 -2.45
N TYR A 120 -0.64 13.65 -1.50
CA TYR A 120 -1.92 13.03 -1.84
C TYR A 120 -2.79 13.95 -2.70
N SER A 121 -2.69 15.27 -2.54
CA SER A 121 -3.48 16.22 -3.35
C SER A 121 -3.09 16.16 -4.82
N PHE A 122 -1.79 16.05 -5.11
CA PHE A 122 -1.31 15.81 -6.47
C PHE A 122 -1.88 14.52 -7.04
N TYR A 123 -1.77 13.39 -6.33
CA TYR A 123 -2.25 12.11 -6.85
C TYR A 123 -3.78 12.08 -7.01
N LYS A 124 -4.54 12.78 -6.16
CA LYS A 124 -5.97 13.00 -6.37
C LYS A 124 -6.26 13.69 -7.69
N ALA A 125 -5.52 14.75 -8.00
CA ALA A 125 -5.65 15.47 -9.26
C ALA A 125 -5.17 14.63 -10.47
N ALA A 126 -4.18 13.77 -10.29
CA ALA A 126 -3.65 12.91 -11.35
C ALA A 126 -4.60 11.76 -11.71
N PHE A 127 -5.12 11.02 -10.72
CA PHE A 127 -5.92 9.81 -10.94
C PHE A 127 -7.42 10.06 -11.07
N LYS A 128 -7.95 11.11 -10.44
CA LYS A 128 -9.37 11.54 -10.56
C LYS A 128 -10.41 10.43 -10.37
N ARG A 129 -10.15 9.46 -9.49
CA ARG A 129 -11.08 8.34 -9.25
C ARG A 129 -12.41 8.83 -8.66
N VAL A 130 -13.52 8.35 -9.23
CA VAL A 130 -14.89 8.60 -8.75
C VAL A 130 -15.11 7.91 -7.40
N ARG A 131 -15.71 8.61 -6.43
CA ARG A 131 -15.97 8.07 -5.08
C ARG A 131 -17.03 6.95 -5.10
N PRO A 132 -17.01 6.03 -4.11
CA PRO A 132 -17.99 4.94 -4.03
C PRO A 132 -19.45 5.43 -4.03
N SER A 133 -19.76 6.44 -3.22
CA SER A 133 -21.11 6.96 -3.05
C SER A 133 -21.71 7.61 -4.31
N PHE A 134 -20.89 8.01 -5.29
CA PHE A 134 -21.39 8.47 -6.58
C PHE A 134 -21.86 7.32 -7.46
N LEU A 135 -21.16 6.16 -7.41
CA LEU A 135 -21.52 4.98 -8.18
C LEU A 135 -22.61 4.14 -7.49
N CYS A 136 -22.61 4.13 -6.15
CA CYS A 136 -23.61 3.47 -5.33
C CYS A 136 -24.18 4.46 -4.30
N PRO A 137 -25.20 5.26 -4.66
CA PRO A 137 -25.82 6.23 -3.75
C PRO A 137 -26.38 5.61 -2.46
N GLY A 138 -26.78 4.34 -2.51
CA GLY A 138 -27.26 3.58 -1.35
C GLY A 138 -26.22 3.36 -0.25
N LEU A 139 -24.92 3.62 -0.50
CA LEU A 139 -23.91 3.64 0.57
C LEU A 139 -24.17 4.73 1.61
N ALA A 140 -24.91 5.79 1.25
CA ALA A 140 -25.43 6.84 2.15
C ALA A 140 -24.45 7.21 3.29
N PRO A 141 -23.25 7.74 2.98
CA PRO A 141 -22.28 8.12 4.01
C PRO A 141 -22.91 9.15 4.98
N PRO A 142 -22.79 8.96 6.31
CA PRO A 142 -23.43 9.80 7.34
C PRO A 142 -23.11 11.29 7.25
N PHE A 143 -21.91 11.63 6.81
CA PHE A 143 -21.49 12.99 6.51
C PHE A 143 -20.79 13.00 5.16
N GLY A 144 -20.99 14.12 4.45
CA GLY A 144 -20.83 14.20 3.02
C GLY A 144 -19.47 13.71 2.53
N PRO A 145 -19.42 12.95 1.42
CA PRO A 145 -18.16 12.63 0.79
C PRO A 145 -17.50 13.96 0.35
N PRO A 146 -16.20 14.17 0.59
CA PRO A 146 -15.54 15.40 0.18
C PRO A 146 -15.66 15.65 -1.33
N GLY A 147 -15.78 16.91 -1.73
CA GLY A 147 -15.93 17.37 -3.13
C GLY A 147 -14.69 17.18 -4.02
N HIS A 148 -13.84 16.19 -3.72
CA HIS A 148 -12.62 15.89 -4.45
C HIS A 148 -12.47 14.36 -4.68
N PRO A 149 -11.62 13.95 -5.65
CA PRO A 149 -11.46 12.54 -6.03
C PRO A 149 -11.18 11.58 -4.86
N SER A 150 -11.52 10.31 -5.08
CA SER A 150 -11.38 9.22 -4.10
C SER A 150 -9.92 8.79 -3.95
N PHE A 151 -9.28 8.36 -5.03
CA PHE A 151 -7.90 7.86 -4.99
C PHE A 151 -6.91 9.04 -4.96
N THR A 152 -5.94 9.09 -4.06
CA THR A 152 -5.76 8.20 -2.90
C THR A 152 -6.52 8.68 -1.67
N SER A 153 -6.72 7.83 -0.65
CA SER A 153 -7.31 8.26 0.62
C SER A 153 -6.38 9.20 1.40
N GLY A 154 -6.81 10.45 1.64
CA GLY A 154 -6.01 11.46 2.34
C GLY A 154 -5.73 11.07 3.78
N HIS A 155 -6.75 10.69 4.55
CA HIS A 155 -6.57 10.20 5.92
C HIS A 155 -5.71 8.94 6.00
N SER A 156 -5.89 7.98 5.09
CA SER A 156 -5.02 6.80 5.06
C SER A 156 -3.57 7.21 4.78
N PHE A 157 -3.35 8.07 3.79
CA PHE A 157 -2.02 8.52 3.41
C PHE A 157 -1.31 9.22 4.57
N LEU A 158 -1.98 10.19 5.19
CA LEU A 158 -1.45 10.95 6.32
C LEU A 158 -1.17 10.04 7.52
N ALA A 159 -2.11 9.17 7.88
CA ALA A 159 -1.95 8.27 9.02
C ALA A 159 -0.76 7.29 8.83
N HIS A 160 -0.59 6.74 7.63
CA HIS A 160 0.54 5.86 7.33
C HIS A 160 1.85 6.64 7.25
N LEU A 161 1.89 7.81 6.59
CA LEU A 161 3.11 8.60 6.51
C LEU A 161 3.58 9.04 7.91
N MET A 162 2.69 9.55 8.75
CA MET A 162 3.02 9.93 10.13
C MET A 162 3.49 8.72 10.94
N GLY A 163 2.79 7.58 10.85
CA GLY A 163 3.20 6.35 11.53
C GLY A 163 4.61 5.91 11.13
N LEU A 164 4.92 5.93 9.83
CA LEU A 164 6.25 5.60 9.32
C LEU A 164 7.32 6.60 9.79
N LEU A 165 7.06 7.91 9.69
CA LEU A 165 7.98 8.95 10.16
C LEU A 165 8.31 8.81 11.65
N LEU A 166 7.31 8.50 12.47
CA LEU A 166 7.47 8.32 13.91
C LEU A 166 8.27 7.04 14.23
N LEU A 167 8.13 5.99 13.43
CA LEU A 167 8.92 4.75 13.59
C LEU A 167 10.40 4.91 13.21
N GLU A 168 10.78 6.02 12.59
CA GLU A 168 12.20 6.36 12.39
C GLU A 168 12.88 6.86 13.67
N ILE A 169 12.14 7.07 14.76
CA ILE A 169 12.67 7.43 16.09
C ILE A 169 12.88 6.15 16.90
N PRO A 170 14.13 5.78 17.29
CA PRO A 170 14.42 4.51 17.95
C PRO A 170 13.62 4.26 19.24
N GLY A 171 13.40 5.27 20.09
CA GLY A 171 12.62 5.12 21.32
C GLY A 171 11.10 4.98 21.11
N ILE A 172 10.57 5.42 19.96
CA ILE A 172 9.18 5.14 19.55
C ILE A 172 9.13 3.75 18.93
N GLN A 173 10.10 3.42 18.07
CA GLN A 173 10.23 2.11 17.43
C GLN A 173 10.27 0.98 18.47
N SER A 174 11.04 1.12 19.54
CA SER A 174 11.15 0.09 20.59
C SER A 174 9.81 -0.20 21.28
N ARG A 175 8.87 0.75 21.30
CA ARG A 175 7.56 0.65 21.97
C ARG A 175 6.42 0.31 21.01
N TYR A 176 6.48 0.82 19.78
CA TYR A 176 5.36 0.81 18.84
C TYR A 176 5.72 0.30 17.44
N GLY A 177 6.97 -0.15 17.24
CA GLY A 177 7.48 -0.74 16.01
C GLY A 177 7.02 -2.17 15.79
N PHE A 178 7.80 -2.96 15.04
CA PHE A 178 7.41 -4.28 14.58
C PHE A 178 7.86 -5.39 15.53
N PHE A 179 6.91 -6.07 16.17
CA PHE A 179 7.18 -7.13 17.12
C PHE A 179 7.31 -8.50 16.44
N PRO A 180 8.15 -9.41 16.95
CA PRO A 180 8.20 -10.79 16.49
C PRO A 180 6.89 -11.52 16.82
N THR A 181 6.57 -12.54 16.02
CA THR A 181 5.47 -13.46 16.30
C THR A 181 6.05 -14.87 16.49
N PRO A 182 5.86 -15.53 17.65
CA PRO A 182 5.09 -15.10 18.82
C PRO A 182 5.76 -13.92 19.55
N ASN A 183 4.97 -13.16 20.33
CA ASN A 183 5.49 -12.05 21.12
C ASN A 183 6.47 -12.58 22.19
N THR A 184 7.74 -12.19 22.09
CA THR A 184 8.81 -12.61 22.99
C THR A 184 9.05 -11.65 24.14
N GLY A 185 8.31 -10.53 24.20
CA GLY A 185 8.61 -9.40 25.10
C GLY A 185 9.80 -8.56 24.66
N ALA A 186 10.40 -8.85 23.50
CA ALA A 186 11.46 -8.03 22.92
C ALA A 186 10.92 -6.65 22.46
N PRO A 187 11.75 -5.61 22.45
CA PRO A 187 11.40 -4.32 21.87
C PRO A 187 10.98 -4.43 20.40
N GLY A 188 10.14 -3.49 19.96
CA GLY A 188 9.73 -3.36 18.57
C GLY A 188 10.92 -3.05 17.64
N GLY A 189 10.93 -3.73 16.49
CA GLY A 189 11.89 -3.54 15.42
C GLY A 189 11.51 -2.40 14.47
N ALA A 190 12.46 -2.06 13.58
CA ALA A 190 12.28 -1.05 12.55
C ALA A 190 11.20 -1.46 11.55
N VAL A 191 10.74 -0.51 10.75
CA VAL A 191 9.90 -0.82 9.59
C VAL A 191 10.67 -1.78 8.68
N PRO A 192 10.13 -2.95 8.33
CA PRO A 192 10.81 -3.93 7.49
C PRO A 192 10.71 -3.51 6.02
N PHE A 193 11.28 -2.35 5.68
CA PHE A 193 11.31 -1.89 4.30
C PHE A 193 12.05 -2.90 3.42
N VAL A 194 11.45 -3.25 2.30
CA VAL A 194 12.09 -4.08 1.28
C VAL A 194 12.71 -3.17 0.23
N ALA A 195 14.00 -3.35 -0.02
CA ALA A 195 14.74 -2.55 -0.99
C ALA A 195 14.70 -3.18 -2.38
N GLY A 196 14.33 -2.39 -3.38
CA GLY A 196 14.52 -2.70 -4.79
C GLY A 196 13.57 -3.78 -5.33
N PRO A 197 13.73 -4.11 -6.62
CA PRO A 197 12.94 -5.16 -7.24
C PRO A 197 13.40 -6.54 -6.76
N ILE A 198 12.47 -7.48 -6.68
CA ILE A 198 12.72 -8.86 -6.26
C ILE A 198 12.87 -9.79 -7.45
N ALA A 199 13.76 -10.76 -7.30
CA ALA A 199 13.87 -11.88 -8.22
C ALA A 199 12.78 -12.91 -7.90
N VAL A 200 11.88 -13.15 -8.85
CA VAL A 200 10.90 -14.23 -8.83
C VAL A 200 11.31 -15.26 -9.86
N ALA A 201 11.42 -16.53 -9.47
CA ALA A 201 11.84 -17.58 -10.38
C ALA A 201 10.75 -18.63 -10.59
N ILE A 202 10.59 -19.09 -11.83
CA ILE A 202 9.75 -20.23 -12.18
C ILE A 202 10.69 -21.38 -12.53
N SER A 203 10.68 -22.43 -11.69
CA SER A 203 11.58 -23.58 -11.84
C SER A 203 11.30 -24.38 -13.10
N ARG A 204 12.33 -24.97 -13.72
CA ARG A 204 12.18 -26.10 -14.65
C ARG A 204 11.86 -27.39 -13.88
N ALA A 205 10.59 -27.72 -13.72
CA ALA A 205 10.19 -28.93 -12.97
C ALA A 205 8.76 -29.38 -13.30
N ASN A 206 8.46 -30.63 -12.94
CA ASN A 206 7.11 -31.15 -12.78
C ASN A 206 7.00 -31.72 -11.37
N PRO A 207 6.37 -31.03 -10.41
CA PRO A 207 5.59 -29.79 -10.57
C PRO A 207 6.43 -28.51 -10.60
N ALA A 208 5.99 -27.52 -11.38
CA ALA A 208 6.58 -26.18 -11.39
C ALA A 208 6.41 -25.48 -10.04
N VAL A 209 7.47 -24.82 -9.57
CA VAL A 209 7.49 -23.99 -8.35
C VAL A 209 7.82 -22.55 -8.74
N VAL A 210 6.99 -21.62 -8.27
CA VAL A 210 7.26 -20.18 -8.30
C VAL A 210 7.92 -19.82 -6.98
N SER A 211 9.19 -19.43 -7.03
CA SER A 211 9.92 -18.88 -5.90
C SER A 211 9.71 -17.37 -5.89
N TRP A 212 8.90 -16.86 -4.97
CA TRP A 212 8.58 -15.46 -4.80
C TRP A 212 8.72 -15.05 -3.33
N PRO A 213 9.91 -14.57 -2.91
CA PRO A 213 10.13 -14.09 -1.56
C PRO A 213 9.19 -12.92 -1.21
N GLY A 214 8.57 -12.97 -0.03
CA GLY A 214 7.69 -11.92 0.46
C GLY A 214 6.30 -11.88 -0.19
N ASN A 215 5.91 -12.90 -0.96
CA ASN A 215 4.54 -12.99 -1.48
C ASN A 215 3.53 -13.18 -0.34
N THR A 216 2.29 -12.74 -0.54
CA THR A 216 1.26 -12.79 0.52
C THR A 216 0.10 -13.71 0.14
N LEU A 217 0.37 -14.62 -0.80
CA LEU A 217 -0.59 -15.52 -1.41
C LEU A 217 -0.95 -16.67 -0.46
N ARG A 218 -2.21 -17.07 -0.52
CA ARG A 218 -2.81 -18.18 0.20
C ARG A 218 -3.21 -19.28 -0.77
N ALA A 219 -3.53 -20.45 -0.23
CA ALA A 219 -4.12 -21.51 -1.03
C ALA A 219 -5.38 -21.01 -1.73
N ASP A 220 -5.54 -21.42 -2.99
CA ASP A 220 -6.63 -21.08 -3.90
C ASP A 220 -6.70 -19.61 -4.34
N ASP A 221 -5.75 -18.76 -3.92
CA ASP A 221 -5.66 -17.39 -4.44
C ASP A 221 -5.44 -17.41 -5.96
N PRO A 222 -6.16 -16.55 -6.72
CA PRO A 222 -5.94 -16.41 -8.14
C PRO A 222 -4.61 -15.68 -8.40
N VAL A 223 -3.82 -16.19 -9.34
CA VAL A 223 -2.58 -15.58 -9.83
C VAL A 223 -2.60 -15.52 -11.35
N CYS A 224 -2.07 -14.44 -11.91
CA CYS A 224 -1.98 -14.23 -13.35
C CYS A 224 -0.56 -13.85 -13.71
N PHE A 225 0.01 -14.53 -14.70
CA PHE A 225 1.32 -14.22 -15.24
C PHE A 225 1.12 -13.31 -16.46
N ASP A 226 1.18 -12.00 -16.22
CA ASP A 226 1.01 -10.98 -17.26
C ASP A 226 2.26 -10.09 -17.32
N LEU A 227 3.40 -10.76 -17.54
CA LEU A 227 4.69 -10.09 -17.65
C LEU A 227 5.01 -9.86 -19.13
N PRO A 228 5.64 -8.73 -19.50
CA PRO A 228 6.04 -8.46 -20.88
C PRO A 228 7.21 -9.34 -21.36
N GLN A 229 7.73 -10.22 -20.51
CA GLN A 229 8.87 -11.09 -20.77
C GLN A 229 8.38 -12.49 -21.15
N GLN A 230 9.16 -13.20 -21.96
CA GLN A 230 8.80 -14.54 -22.42
C GLN A 230 8.56 -15.48 -21.22
N LEU A 231 7.34 -15.99 -21.13
CA LEU A 231 6.95 -17.02 -20.16
C LEU A 231 7.30 -18.40 -20.70
N SER A 232 7.33 -19.40 -19.81
CA SER A 232 7.36 -20.81 -20.19
C SER A 232 6.20 -21.09 -21.14
N SER A 233 6.42 -21.92 -22.15
CA SER A 233 5.42 -22.37 -23.11
C SER A 233 4.19 -23.03 -22.44
N ALA A 234 4.34 -23.54 -21.22
CA ALA A 234 3.26 -24.09 -20.41
C ALA A 234 2.39 -23.04 -19.71
N ILE A 235 2.77 -21.76 -19.75
CA ILE A 235 2.08 -20.65 -19.11
C ILE A 235 1.57 -19.70 -20.18
N ASN A 236 0.24 -19.66 -20.35
CA ASN A 236 -0.41 -18.68 -21.20
C ASN A 236 -0.46 -17.31 -20.51
N PRO A 237 0.09 -16.25 -21.13
CA PRO A 237 -0.04 -14.89 -20.62
C PRO A 237 -1.51 -14.49 -20.43
N GLY A 238 -1.82 -13.80 -19.33
CA GLY A 238 -3.18 -13.32 -19.04
C GLY A 238 -4.17 -14.39 -18.55
N GLN A 239 -3.81 -15.67 -18.55
CA GLN A 239 -4.63 -16.74 -17.97
C GLN A 239 -4.59 -16.68 -16.44
N ILE A 240 -5.75 -16.86 -15.81
CA ILE A 240 -5.84 -17.03 -14.35
C ILE A 240 -5.45 -18.47 -13.99
N TYR A 241 -4.52 -18.57 -13.06
CA TYR A 241 -4.13 -19.78 -12.36
C TYR A 241 -4.49 -19.65 -10.88
N TYR A 242 -4.41 -20.74 -10.13
CA TYR A 242 -4.73 -20.80 -8.72
C TYR A 242 -3.57 -21.39 -7.94
N VAL A 243 -3.26 -20.77 -6.80
CA VAL A 243 -2.21 -21.21 -5.88
C VAL A 243 -2.62 -22.53 -5.24
N LEU A 244 -1.76 -23.55 -5.33
CA LEU A 244 -2.04 -24.86 -4.74
C LEU A 244 -1.61 -24.90 -3.29
N ALA A 245 -2.48 -25.41 -2.41
CA ALA A 245 -2.12 -25.69 -1.02
C ALA A 245 -0.92 -26.65 -0.90
N SER A 246 -0.81 -27.61 -1.83
CA SER A 246 0.32 -28.53 -1.90
C SER A 246 1.56 -27.83 -2.47
N GLY A 247 2.61 -27.69 -1.64
CA GLY A 247 3.83 -27.01 -2.02
C GLY A 247 3.80 -25.49 -1.87
N LEU A 248 2.77 -24.93 -1.22
CA LEU A 248 2.78 -23.55 -0.72
C LEU A 248 3.69 -23.45 0.51
N VAL A 249 4.75 -22.65 0.39
CA VAL A 249 5.57 -22.21 1.52
C VAL A 249 5.27 -20.73 1.74
N PRO A 250 4.59 -20.36 2.85
CA PRO A 250 4.20 -18.98 3.11
C PRO A 250 5.35 -17.99 2.93
N ASN A 251 5.07 -16.85 2.30
CA ASN A 251 6.03 -15.78 2.04
C ASN A 251 7.27 -16.18 1.22
N THR A 252 7.27 -17.36 0.59
CA THR A 252 8.48 -17.89 -0.05
C THR A 252 8.22 -18.45 -1.44
N SER A 253 7.30 -19.41 -1.57
CA SER A 253 7.10 -20.10 -2.84
C SER A 253 5.75 -20.80 -2.92
N PHE A 254 5.30 -21.09 -4.13
CA PHE A 254 4.05 -21.81 -4.36
C PHE A 254 4.07 -22.61 -5.66
N ARG A 255 3.14 -23.55 -5.76
CA ARG A 255 2.78 -24.23 -7.01
C ARG A 255 1.44 -23.69 -7.50
N PHE A 256 1.16 -23.83 -8.79
CA PHE A 256 -0.05 -23.28 -9.38
C PHE A 256 -0.70 -24.25 -10.37
N SER A 257 -2.00 -24.08 -10.61
CA SER A 257 -2.80 -24.87 -11.53
C SER A 257 -3.82 -24.00 -12.28
N THR A 258 -4.34 -24.48 -13.41
CA THR A 258 -5.38 -23.79 -14.20
C THR A 258 -6.76 -23.82 -13.54
N ARG A 259 -6.92 -24.57 -12.45
CA ARG A 259 -8.15 -24.64 -11.64
C ARG A 259 -7.83 -24.86 -10.16
N ILE A 260 -8.72 -24.44 -9.29
CA ILE A 260 -8.65 -24.70 -7.84
C ILE A 260 -8.44 -26.19 -7.58
N ALA A 261 -7.47 -26.52 -6.71
CA ALA A 261 -7.05 -27.90 -6.39
C ALA A 261 -6.75 -28.81 -7.61
N GLY A 262 -6.38 -28.24 -8.76
CA GLY A 262 -6.05 -28.98 -9.98
C GLY A 262 -4.63 -29.58 -9.98
N PRO A 263 -4.25 -30.31 -11.04
CA PRO A 263 -2.88 -30.78 -11.20
C PRO A 263 -1.93 -29.59 -11.37
N PRO A 264 -0.73 -29.64 -10.77
CA PRO A 264 0.26 -28.57 -10.92
C PRO A 264 0.73 -28.44 -12.37
N VAL A 265 1.05 -27.21 -12.78
CA VAL A 265 1.63 -26.94 -14.10
C VAL A 265 3.01 -27.60 -14.22
N ASP A 266 3.29 -28.18 -15.38
CA ASP A 266 4.59 -28.76 -15.76
C ASP A 266 5.35 -27.78 -16.65
N THR A 267 6.53 -27.33 -16.20
CA THR A 267 7.42 -26.43 -16.93
C THR A 267 8.74 -27.09 -17.31
N SER A 268 8.83 -28.43 -17.25
CA SER A 268 10.06 -29.19 -17.49
C SER A 268 10.65 -29.01 -18.90
N ALA A 269 9.82 -28.60 -19.87
CA ALA A 269 10.21 -28.32 -21.24
C ALA A 269 11.03 -27.02 -21.41
N ASP A 270 10.89 -26.06 -20.48
CA ASP A 270 11.54 -24.76 -20.55
C ASP A 270 12.64 -24.62 -19.49
N ALA A 271 13.62 -23.75 -19.72
CA ALA A 271 14.62 -23.43 -18.70
C ALA A 271 13.97 -22.71 -17.50
N THR A 272 14.61 -22.78 -16.32
CA THR A 272 14.23 -21.95 -15.18
C THR A 272 14.31 -20.47 -15.60
N GLN A 273 13.21 -19.75 -15.45
CA GLN A 273 13.11 -18.34 -15.81
C GLN A 273 13.12 -17.49 -14.54
N THR A 274 13.89 -16.40 -14.56
CA THR A 274 13.96 -15.44 -13.46
C THR A 274 13.46 -14.08 -13.93
N TYR A 275 12.52 -13.53 -13.17
CA TYR A 275 11.85 -12.26 -13.42
C TYR A 275 12.22 -11.28 -12.32
N VAL A 276 12.45 -10.03 -12.70
CA VAL A 276 12.73 -8.94 -11.76
C VAL A 276 11.47 -8.10 -11.67
N ILE A 277 10.78 -8.18 -10.53
CA ILE A 277 9.49 -7.53 -10.32
C ILE A 277 9.69 -6.34 -9.37
N PRO A 278 9.24 -5.12 -9.72
CA PRO A 278 9.19 -4.02 -8.78
C PRO A 278 8.37 -4.39 -7.55
N GLN A 279 8.88 -4.09 -6.36
CA GLN A 279 8.17 -4.32 -5.10
C GLN A 279 7.95 -2.99 -4.38
N ASN A 280 6.80 -2.85 -3.74
CA ASN A 280 6.60 -1.75 -2.83
C ASN A 280 7.50 -1.88 -1.60
N PRO A 281 8.07 -0.78 -1.08
CA PRO A 281 8.87 -0.84 0.14
C PRO A 281 8.13 -1.43 1.34
N LEU A 282 6.80 -1.33 1.37
CA LEU A 282 5.95 -1.98 2.36
C LEU A 282 4.79 -2.71 1.65
N PRO A 283 5.04 -3.90 1.09
CA PRO A 283 4.11 -4.59 0.20
C PRO A 283 2.82 -5.00 0.92
N ALA A 284 1.74 -5.16 0.15
CA ALA A 284 0.47 -5.56 0.74
C ALA A 284 0.46 -7.05 1.12
N GLY A 285 0.77 -7.31 2.39
CA GLY A 285 0.28 -8.46 3.14
C GLY A 285 1.14 -8.80 4.34
N GLY A 286 0.44 -9.27 5.37
CA GLY A 286 0.92 -9.35 6.74
C GLY A 286 0.08 -8.42 7.63
N ALA A 287 -0.47 -8.96 8.72
CA ALA A 287 -0.93 -8.09 9.79
C ALA A 287 0.28 -7.32 10.30
N PHE A 288 0.19 -5.99 10.38
CA PHE A 288 1.24 -5.22 11.03
C PHE A 288 1.22 -5.61 12.51
N ASN A 289 2.20 -6.42 12.93
CA ASN A 289 2.47 -6.63 14.35
C ASN A 289 3.18 -5.39 14.92
N SER A 290 2.60 -4.22 14.67
CA SER A 290 3.07 -2.91 15.08
C SER A 290 1.86 -2.11 15.55
N PRO A 291 1.84 -1.67 16.82
CA PRO A 291 0.73 -0.87 17.33
C PRO A 291 0.51 0.42 16.55
N LEU A 292 1.59 1.09 16.11
CA LEU A 292 1.45 2.35 15.38
C LEU A 292 0.93 2.14 13.96
N MET A 293 1.45 1.13 13.24
CA MET A 293 0.95 0.80 11.90
C MET A 293 -0.47 0.21 11.94
N TRP A 294 -0.83 -0.49 13.02
CA TRP A 294 -2.20 -0.92 13.27
C TRP A 294 -3.15 0.28 13.41
N LEU A 295 -2.74 1.31 14.16
CA LEU A 295 -3.54 2.54 14.30
C LEU A 295 -3.71 3.26 12.96
N SER A 296 -2.64 3.37 12.16
CA SER A 296 -2.70 3.94 10.82
C SER A 296 -3.66 3.17 9.90
N GLN A 297 -3.60 1.84 9.93
CA GLN A 297 -4.49 0.97 9.16
C GLN A 297 -5.94 1.07 9.66
N ARG A 298 -6.16 1.28 10.96
CA ARG A 298 -7.49 1.46 11.55
C ARG A 298 -8.14 2.75 11.08
N ILE A 299 -7.41 3.86 11.07
CA ILE A 299 -7.88 5.14 10.49
C ILE A 299 -8.25 4.95 9.01
N ALA A 300 -7.44 4.20 8.26
CA ALA A 300 -7.72 3.89 6.86
C ALA A 300 -9.00 3.06 6.69
N LYS A 301 -9.15 1.95 7.43
CA LYS A 301 -10.33 1.07 7.35
C LYS A 301 -11.62 1.80 7.75
N ASN A 302 -11.52 2.75 8.68
CA ASN A 302 -12.63 3.61 9.08
C ASN A 302 -13.16 4.49 7.93
N ARG A 303 -12.34 4.78 6.91
CA ARG A 303 -12.80 5.46 5.69
C ARG A 303 -13.54 4.56 4.72
N GLU A 304 -13.20 3.27 4.71
CA GLU A 304 -13.95 2.25 3.97
C GLU A 304 -15.29 1.98 4.66
N ARG A 305 -15.32 1.82 5.98
CA ARG A 305 -16.55 1.65 6.78
C ARG A 305 -17.54 2.81 6.62
N LEU A 306 -17.03 4.02 6.53
CA LEU A 306 -17.84 5.21 6.25
C LEU A 306 -18.42 5.21 4.81
N GLY A 307 -17.84 4.43 3.88
CA GLY A 307 -18.27 4.34 2.49
C GLY A 307 -17.70 5.43 1.58
N VAL A 308 -16.65 6.14 2.01
CA VAL A 308 -16.08 7.28 1.25
C VAL A 308 -14.84 6.92 0.44
N HIS A 309 -14.25 5.75 0.67
CA HIS A 309 -13.05 5.26 0.00
C HIS A 309 -13.16 3.74 -0.27
N TYR A 310 -12.62 3.28 -1.39
CA TYR A 310 -12.47 1.85 -1.69
C TYR A 310 -11.25 1.27 -0.96
N SER A 311 -11.18 -0.06 -0.82
CA SER A 311 -10.03 -0.74 -0.18
C SER A 311 -8.72 -0.57 -0.97
N SER A 312 -8.78 -0.43 -2.29
CA SER A 312 -7.61 -0.03 -3.09
C SER A 312 -7.21 1.45 -2.92
N ASP A 313 -8.12 2.36 -2.54
CA ASP A 313 -7.74 3.75 -2.23
C ASP A 313 -6.87 3.82 -0.98
N THR A 314 -7.23 3.05 0.05
CA THR A 314 -6.55 3.03 1.34
C THR A 314 -5.26 2.22 1.28
N THR A 315 -5.24 1.12 0.54
CA THR A 315 -4.04 0.31 0.29
C THR A 315 -3.02 1.07 -0.57
N GLY A 316 -3.46 1.67 -1.68
CA GLY A 316 -2.59 2.52 -2.51
C GLY A 316 -2.03 3.73 -1.74
N SER A 317 -2.82 4.36 -0.85
CA SER A 317 -2.31 5.40 0.05
C SER A 317 -1.16 4.93 0.92
N ARG A 318 -1.26 3.73 1.49
CA ARG A 318 -0.21 3.16 2.34
C ARG A 318 1.06 2.90 1.53
N HIS A 319 0.93 2.34 0.34
CA HIS A 319 2.05 2.06 -0.56
C HIS A 319 2.77 3.33 -0.99
N LEU A 320 2.04 4.40 -1.32
CA LEU A 320 2.65 5.70 -1.63
C LEU A 320 3.31 6.34 -0.41
N ALA A 321 2.68 6.27 0.76
CA ALA A 321 3.27 6.79 2.00
C ALA A 321 4.56 6.06 2.37
N ALA A 322 4.58 4.73 2.21
CA ALA A 322 5.76 3.89 2.39
C ALA A 322 6.88 4.23 1.41
N ALA A 323 6.54 4.38 0.12
CA ALA A 323 7.51 4.76 -0.91
C ALA A 323 8.10 6.15 -0.67
N ILE A 324 7.29 7.14 -0.28
CA ILE A 324 7.78 8.48 0.05
C ILE A 324 8.66 8.46 1.30
N CYS A 325 8.27 7.74 2.36
CA CYS A 325 9.10 7.60 3.56
C CYS A 325 10.44 6.92 3.25
N TYR A 326 10.42 5.86 2.43
CA TYR A 326 11.62 5.20 1.95
C TYR A 326 12.51 6.17 1.18
N SER A 327 11.96 6.93 0.23
CA SER A 327 12.72 7.91 -0.55
C SER A 327 13.27 9.07 0.28
N LEU A 328 12.71 9.37 1.44
CA LEU A 328 13.23 10.39 2.36
C LEU A 328 14.45 9.89 3.16
N PHE A 329 14.42 8.66 3.67
CA PHE A 329 15.39 8.19 4.66
C PHE A 329 16.23 6.97 4.25
N HIS A 330 15.73 6.12 3.37
CA HIS A 330 16.31 4.81 3.07
C HIS A 330 16.83 4.66 1.64
N GLU A 331 16.46 5.57 0.73
CA GLU A 331 17.01 5.58 -0.62
C GLU A 331 18.51 5.92 -0.60
N ALA A 332 19.30 4.94 -1.03
CA ALA A 332 20.76 5.01 -1.04
C ALA A 332 21.29 5.79 -2.24
N ASP A 333 20.55 5.81 -3.35
CA ASP A 333 20.92 6.57 -4.56
C ASP A 333 20.62 8.07 -4.35
N PRO A 334 21.64 8.94 -4.27
CA PRO A 334 21.44 10.37 -4.03
C PRO A 334 20.63 11.06 -5.12
N GLN A 335 20.55 10.49 -6.33
CA GLN A 335 19.76 11.05 -7.42
C GLN A 335 18.27 10.71 -7.33
N LYS A 336 17.90 9.74 -6.48
CA LYS A 336 16.51 9.30 -6.28
C LYS A 336 15.98 9.69 -4.90
N ARG A 337 16.87 10.07 -3.98
CA ARG A 337 16.53 10.45 -2.61
C ARG A 337 15.89 11.83 -2.57
N ILE A 338 14.76 11.95 -1.86
CA ILE A 338 14.11 13.22 -1.59
C ILE A 338 14.82 13.87 -0.40
N VAL A 339 15.36 15.08 -0.60
CA VAL A 339 16.15 15.76 0.43
C VAL A 339 15.30 16.83 1.12
N CYS A 340 15.07 16.67 2.43
CA CYS A 340 14.30 17.61 3.25
C CYS A 340 15.08 17.97 4.53
N PRO A 341 16.03 18.93 4.48
CA PRO A 341 16.91 19.26 5.61
C PRO A 341 16.15 19.68 6.88
N MET A 342 14.99 20.34 6.73
CA MET A 342 14.15 20.68 7.88
C MET A 342 13.59 19.43 8.56
N LEU A 343 13.12 18.47 7.77
CA LEU A 343 12.58 17.21 8.29
C LEU A 343 13.67 16.42 9.05
N GLU A 344 14.88 16.33 8.50
CA GLU A 344 16.02 15.68 9.16
C GLU A 344 16.38 16.36 10.48
N THR A 345 16.38 17.69 10.50
CA THR A 345 16.64 18.47 11.73
C THR A 345 15.58 18.22 12.79
N VAL A 346 14.29 18.21 12.40
CA VAL A 346 13.17 17.94 13.32
C VAL A 346 13.24 16.52 13.86
N LYS A 347 13.47 15.52 12.98
CA LYS A 347 13.65 14.11 13.37
C LYS A 347 14.74 13.97 14.42
N LYS A 348 15.92 14.54 14.20
CA LYS A 348 17.05 14.46 15.16
C LYS A 348 16.69 15.06 16.52
N ARG A 349 15.89 16.12 16.56
CA ARG A 349 15.42 16.71 17.83
C ARG A 349 14.35 15.85 18.50
N ALA A 350 13.46 15.25 17.73
CA ALA A 350 12.45 14.31 18.23
C ALA A 350 13.11 13.02 18.77
N GLU A 351 14.21 12.55 18.18
CA GLU A 351 14.98 11.42 18.73
C GLU A 351 15.48 11.68 20.17
N ALA A 352 15.91 12.91 20.45
CA ALA A 352 16.37 13.29 21.79
C ALA A 352 15.25 13.29 22.85
N GLU A 353 13.98 13.33 22.43
CA GLU A 353 12.82 13.26 23.32
C GLU A 353 12.48 11.83 23.77
N TRP A 354 12.94 10.83 23.02
CA TRP A 354 12.62 9.42 23.20
C TRP A 354 13.90 8.59 23.39
N PRO A 355 14.51 8.58 24.59
CA PRO A 355 15.67 7.74 24.87
C PRO A 355 15.32 6.26 24.66
N ALA A 356 16.25 5.53 24.02
CA ALA A 356 16.10 4.13 23.63
C ALA A 356 15.97 3.18 24.82
#